data_AF-A0A420EUN8-F1
#
_entry.id   AF-A0A420EUN8-F1
#
_cell.length_a   1.000
_cell.length_b   1.000
_cell.length_c   1.000
_cell.angle_alpha   90.00
_cell.angle_beta   90.00
_cell.angle_gamma   90.00
#
_symmetry.space_group_name_H-M   'P 1'
#
loop_
_entity.id
_entity.type
_entity.pdbx_description
1 polymer ?
#
loop_
_entity_poly.entity_id
_entity_poly.type
_entity_poly.pdbx_seq_one_letter_code
_entity_poly.pdbx_strand_id
1 'polypeptide(L)'
;MDLWDLTRLLFRRWYVALPILLASVLTAALVGQSVKPDYRSTGNLVLIPAPGPVEPANPKQPTAERPKNPWGDLGLEALGNAAILKVLDQKTLKGLADSGLSDSITVQVTPRAPILYVEAVGNSPAQATATVREVIRLLVAEVAEQQKGFGVLPQDTITTLTLTDGADVEAVTSKVKRVLVVIVGLGLLITAAGTIAVDVLLRRRQRRRGRVDVDEADEALRAEAAAREPGQRRVDVPPHGHDGEAVRRARLGPEPGAYRSREQPGVGAERRVAVEPKPGRHPQQGVEYVPPRTPPTAAPAADRTVILPPARGQWSGREGRNGGR
;
A
#
# COMPACT_ATOMS: atom_id res chain seq x y z
N MET A 1 11.16 -29.25 11.66
CA MET A 1 11.85 -28.30 12.55
C MET A 1 10.79 -27.37 13.07
N ASP A 2 10.59 -27.34 14.38
CA ASP A 2 9.64 -26.39 14.99
C ASP A 2 10.24 -24.98 15.08
N LEU A 3 9.38 -23.97 15.22
CA LEU A 3 9.80 -22.57 15.42
C LEU A 3 10.73 -22.45 16.64
N TRP A 4 10.50 -23.27 17.66
CA TRP A 4 11.32 -23.35 18.86
C TRP A 4 12.72 -23.90 18.57
N ASP A 5 12.83 -24.92 17.71
CA ASP A 5 14.13 -25.46 17.29
C ASP A 5 14.94 -24.43 16.52
N LEU A 6 14.29 -23.68 15.62
CA LEU A 6 14.92 -22.60 14.85
C LEU A 6 15.47 -21.52 15.78
N THR A 7 14.68 -21.10 16.76
CA THR A 7 15.06 -20.06 17.72
C THR A 7 16.24 -20.50 18.58
N ARG A 8 16.21 -21.74 19.10
CA ARG A 8 17.32 -22.31 19.89
C ARG A 8 18.59 -22.46 19.05
N LEU A 9 18.46 -22.78 17.76
CA LEU A 9 19.57 -22.87 16.82
C LEU A 9 20.21 -21.50 16.57
N LEU A 10 19.42 -20.44 16.43
CA LEU A 10 19.93 -19.06 16.33
C LEU A 10 20.75 -18.67 17.57
N PHE A 11 20.24 -18.92 18.78
CA PHE A 11 20.97 -18.60 20.01
C PHE A 11 22.26 -19.41 20.16
N ARG A 12 22.26 -20.69 19.74
CA ARG A 12 23.47 -21.54 19.79
C ARG A 12 24.57 -21.08 18.84
N ARG A 13 24.20 -20.43 17.72
CA ARG A 13 25.14 -19.92 16.72
C ARG A 13 25.04 -18.42 16.54
N TRP A 14 24.92 -17.70 17.67
CA TRP A 14 24.80 -16.25 17.70
C TRP A 14 25.93 -15.54 16.93
N TYR A 15 27.14 -16.10 16.90
CA TYR A 15 28.28 -15.55 16.16
C TYR A 15 28.14 -15.59 14.63
N VAL A 16 27.19 -16.35 14.07
CA VAL A 16 26.84 -16.33 12.62
C VAL A 16 25.59 -15.50 12.40
N ALA A 17 24.56 -15.70 13.22
CA ALA A 17 23.29 -15.01 13.06
C ALA A 17 23.43 -13.49 13.29
N LEU A 18 24.18 -13.08 14.31
CA LEU A 18 24.37 -11.68 14.68
C LEU A 18 25.03 -10.85 13.58
N PRO A 19 26.17 -11.24 12.95
CA PRO A 19 26.77 -10.44 11.89
C PRO A 19 25.89 -10.36 10.64
N ILE A 20 25.18 -11.43 10.26
CA ILE A 20 24.26 -11.39 9.11
C ILE A 20 23.07 -10.46 9.40
N LEU A 21 22.54 -10.51 10.63
CA LEU A 21 21.45 -9.64 11.06
C LEU A 21 21.91 -8.18 11.12
N LEU A 22 23.10 -7.91 11.66
CA LEU A 22 23.72 -6.58 11.63
C LEU A 22 23.93 -6.07 10.21
N ALA A 23 24.44 -6.90 9.31
CA ALA A 23 24.59 -6.55 7.89
C ALA A 23 23.24 -6.25 7.24
N SER A 24 22.19 -6.99 7.59
CA SER A 24 20.83 -6.76 7.10
C SER A 24 20.26 -5.43 7.61
N VAL A 25 20.44 -5.13 8.91
CA VAL A 25 20.03 -3.85 9.51
C VAL A 25 20.79 -2.69 8.89
N LEU A 26 22.11 -2.83 8.68
CA LEU A 26 22.94 -1.83 8.01
C LEU A 26 22.46 -1.59 6.57
N THR A 27 22.18 -2.66 5.83
CA THR A 27 21.64 -2.58 4.47
C THR A 27 20.28 -1.87 4.45
N ALA A 28 19.39 -2.23 5.37
CA ALA A 28 18.09 -1.56 5.51
C ALA A 28 18.23 -0.07 5.83
N ALA A 29 19.17 0.30 6.69
CA ALA A 29 19.45 1.69 7.02
C ALA A 29 20.00 2.48 5.82
N LEU A 30 20.96 1.92 5.09
CA LEU A 30 21.53 2.55 3.89
C LEU A 30 20.50 2.73 2.78
N VAL A 31 19.66 1.72 2.53
CA VAL A 31 18.58 1.82 1.56
C VAL A 31 17.51 2.81 2.04
N GLY A 32 17.15 2.76 3.33
CA GLY A 32 16.18 3.68 3.92
C GLY A 32 16.57 5.15 3.79
N GLN A 33 17.86 5.47 3.87
CA GLN A 33 18.39 6.83 3.64
C GLN A 33 18.40 7.21 2.15
N SER A 34 18.47 6.23 1.25
CA SER A 34 18.55 6.46 -0.20
C SER A 34 17.18 6.65 -0.86
N VAL A 35 16.13 6.02 -0.31
CA VAL A 35 14.77 6.12 -0.85
C VAL A 35 14.12 7.41 -0.36
N LYS A 36 14.00 8.39 -1.27
CA LYS A 36 13.28 9.64 -0.99
C LYS A 36 11.78 9.36 -0.87
N PRO A 37 11.07 10.02 0.06
CA PRO A 37 9.62 9.95 0.11
C PRO A 37 9.01 10.69 -1.09
N ASP A 38 7.83 10.26 -1.50
CA ASP A 38 7.01 11.05 -2.40
C ASP A 38 6.28 12.14 -1.60
N TYR A 39 5.82 13.17 -2.27
CA TYR A 39 5.07 14.29 -1.68
C TYR A 39 3.72 14.39 -2.35
N ARG A 40 2.67 14.35 -1.52
CA ARG A 40 1.28 14.53 -1.95
C ARG A 40 0.88 15.97 -1.71
N SER A 41 0.24 16.58 -2.70
CA SER A 41 -0.40 17.90 -2.58
C SER A 41 -1.85 17.79 -3.02
N THR A 42 -2.74 18.55 -2.39
CA THR A 42 -4.18 18.50 -2.64
C THR A 42 -4.79 19.88 -2.90
N GLY A 43 -5.72 19.95 -3.85
CA GLY A 43 -6.41 21.16 -4.28
C GLY A 43 -7.90 20.92 -4.45
N ASN A 44 -8.70 21.97 -4.26
CA ASN A 44 -10.16 21.89 -4.38
C ASN A 44 -10.66 23.05 -5.25
N LEU A 45 -11.49 22.72 -6.24
CA LEU A 45 -12.11 23.66 -7.17
C LEU A 45 -13.63 23.48 -7.12
N VAL A 46 -14.38 24.55 -6.86
CA VAL A 46 -15.85 24.53 -6.85
C VAL A 46 -16.39 25.04 -8.17
N LEU A 47 -17.40 24.37 -8.72
CA LEU A 47 -18.22 24.90 -9.81
C LEU A 47 -19.38 25.71 -9.22
N ILE A 48 -19.49 26.97 -9.63
CA ILE A 48 -20.52 27.90 -9.18
C ILE A 48 -21.52 28.09 -10.32
N PRO A 49 -22.79 27.70 -10.14
CA PRO A 49 -23.82 27.90 -11.17
C PRO A 49 -24.02 29.39 -11.44
N ALA A 50 -24.39 29.71 -12.68
CA ALA A 50 -24.77 31.07 -13.02
C ALA A 50 -25.96 31.54 -12.15
N PRO A 51 -26.01 32.82 -11.74
CA PRO A 51 -27.22 33.38 -11.16
C PRO A 51 -28.32 33.22 -12.22
N GLY A 52 -29.34 32.42 -11.91
CA GLY A 52 -30.38 32.05 -12.88
C GLY A 52 -31.06 33.27 -13.52
N PRO A 53 -31.94 33.05 -14.52
CA PRO A 53 -32.60 34.14 -15.23
C PRO A 53 -33.22 35.11 -14.23
N VAL A 54 -32.82 36.38 -14.30
CA VAL A 54 -33.46 37.44 -13.53
C VAL A 54 -34.93 37.44 -13.94
N GLU A 55 -35.82 37.16 -12.99
CA GLU A 55 -37.25 37.14 -13.23
C GLU A 55 -37.64 38.49 -13.86
N PRO A 56 -38.36 38.49 -15.00
CA PRO A 56 -38.67 39.74 -15.68
C PRO A 56 -39.48 40.62 -14.73
N ALA A 57 -39.05 41.87 -14.57
CA ALA A 57 -39.73 42.85 -13.71
C ALA A 57 -41.20 43.08 -14.11
N ASN A 58 -41.61 42.64 -15.31
CA ASN A 58 -42.98 42.67 -15.79
C ASN A 58 -43.44 41.27 -16.24
N PRO A 59 -44.40 40.63 -15.53
CA PRO A 59 -44.93 39.30 -15.88
C PRO A 59 -45.62 39.20 -17.24
N LYS A 60 -45.94 40.34 -17.88
CA LYS A 60 -46.61 40.40 -19.19
C LYS A 60 -45.66 40.51 -20.36
N GLN A 61 -44.35 40.62 -20.11
CA GLN A 61 -43.36 40.74 -21.16
C GLN A 61 -42.95 39.32 -21.60
N PRO A 62 -43.09 38.96 -22.90
CA PRO A 62 -42.63 37.67 -23.38
C PRO A 62 -41.14 37.55 -23.09
N THR A 63 -40.76 36.64 -22.19
CA THR A 63 -39.36 36.29 -22.00
C THR A 63 -38.93 35.63 -23.30
N ALA A 64 -38.18 36.35 -24.14
CA ALA A 64 -37.55 35.74 -25.30
C ALA A 64 -36.84 34.46 -24.82
N GLU A 65 -37.10 33.33 -25.47
CA GLU A 65 -36.45 32.06 -25.15
C GLU A 65 -34.94 32.24 -25.31
N ARG A 66 -34.26 32.51 -24.19
CA ARG A 66 -32.82 32.65 -24.18
C ARG A 66 -32.22 31.25 -24.25
N PRO A 67 -31.19 31.02 -25.08
CA PRO A 67 -30.44 29.77 -25.05
C PRO A 67 -29.91 29.54 -23.64
N LYS A 68 -30.47 28.55 -22.94
CA LYS A 68 -29.99 28.16 -21.60
C LYS A 68 -28.68 27.40 -21.74
N ASN A 69 -27.82 27.50 -20.74
CA ASN A 69 -26.59 26.72 -20.69
C ASN A 69 -26.92 25.22 -20.58
N PRO A 70 -26.60 24.38 -21.59
CA PRO A 70 -26.97 22.97 -21.58
C PRO A 70 -26.31 22.19 -20.44
N TRP A 71 -25.17 22.66 -19.93
CA TRP A 71 -24.51 22.07 -18.77
C TRP A 71 -25.26 22.30 -17.46
N GLY A 72 -26.12 23.32 -17.39
CA GLY A 72 -27.02 23.54 -16.27
C GLY A 72 -28.06 22.43 -16.15
N ASP A 73 -28.63 22.01 -17.28
CA ASP A 73 -29.66 20.96 -17.34
C ASP A 73 -29.05 19.55 -17.17
N LEU A 74 -27.83 19.32 -17.69
CA LEU A 74 -27.09 18.08 -17.50
C LEU A 74 -26.53 17.91 -16.07
N GLY A 75 -26.41 19.02 -15.34
CA GLY A 75 -25.85 19.08 -13.99
C GLY A 75 -24.35 19.40 -13.97
N LEU A 76 -23.93 20.08 -12.90
CA LEU A 76 -22.55 20.54 -12.69
C LEU A 76 -21.53 19.37 -12.69
N GLU A 77 -21.95 18.19 -12.25
CA GLU A 77 -21.12 16.98 -12.25
C GLU A 77 -20.76 16.54 -13.68
N ALA A 78 -21.68 16.66 -14.65
CA ALA A 78 -21.41 16.31 -16.03
C ALA A 78 -20.33 17.23 -16.64
N LEU A 79 -20.40 18.54 -16.37
CA LEU A 79 -19.39 19.50 -16.78
C LEU A 79 -18.03 19.21 -16.11
N GLY A 80 -18.04 18.94 -14.81
CA GLY A 80 -16.83 18.56 -14.07
C GLY A 80 -16.18 17.31 -14.64
N ASN A 81 -16.95 16.24 -14.88
CA ASN A 81 -16.45 14.99 -15.46
C ASN A 81 -15.91 15.19 -16.88
N ALA A 82 -16.57 16.02 -17.71
CA ALA A 82 -16.08 16.34 -19.04
C ALA A 82 -14.71 17.04 -18.99
N ALA A 83 -14.53 18.01 -18.09
CA ALA A 83 -13.23 18.66 -17.87
C ALA A 83 -12.17 17.68 -17.36
N ILE A 84 -12.52 16.80 -16.42
CA ILE A 84 -11.61 15.77 -15.88
C ILE A 84 -11.09 14.86 -17.00
N LEU A 85 -11.97 14.38 -17.88
CA LEU A 85 -11.59 13.50 -18.99
C LEU A 85 -10.56 14.16 -19.94
N LYS A 86 -10.65 15.48 -20.14
CA LYS A 86 -9.69 16.23 -20.97
C LYS A 86 -8.35 16.43 -20.27
N VAL A 87 -8.37 16.74 -18.98
CA VAL A 87 -7.15 16.96 -18.19
C VAL A 87 -6.39 15.65 -17.97
N LEU A 88 -7.08 14.53 -17.79
CA LEU A 88 -6.49 13.19 -17.64
C LEU A 88 -6.14 12.51 -18.97
N ASP A 89 -6.30 13.20 -20.11
CA ASP A 89 -5.87 12.65 -21.40
C ASP A 89 -4.36 12.42 -21.43
N GLN A 90 -3.93 11.36 -22.13
CA GLN A 90 -2.51 10.97 -22.18
C GLN A 90 -1.62 12.08 -22.74
N LYS A 91 -2.13 12.87 -23.69
CA LYS A 91 -1.39 13.99 -24.27
C LYS A 91 -1.13 15.08 -23.21
N THR A 92 -2.13 15.38 -22.40
CA THR A 92 -2.04 16.38 -21.32
C THR A 92 -1.08 15.90 -20.23
N LEU A 93 -1.22 14.65 -19.78
CA LEU A 93 -0.34 14.05 -18.77
C LEU A 93 1.13 14.04 -19.24
N LYS A 94 1.37 13.70 -20.50
CA LYS A 94 2.71 13.76 -21.08
C LYS A 94 3.24 15.19 -21.13
N GLY A 95 2.40 16.16 -21.50
CA GLY A 95 2.77 17.57 -21.48
C GLY A 95 3.17 18.06 -20.09
N LEU A 96 2.46 17.62 -19.03
CA LEU A 96 2.84 17.89 -17.64
C LEU A 96 4.22 17.31 -17.32
N ALA A 97 4.45 16.03 -17.63
CA ALA A 97 5.75 15.38 -17.40
C ALA A 97 6.90 16.07 -18.15
N ASP A 98 6.69 16.42 -19.43
CA ASP A 98 7.68 17.11 -20.26
C ASP A 98 8.01 18.51 -19.73
N SER A 99 7.08 19.15 -19.00
CA SER A 99 7.29 20.43 -18.30
C SER A 99 7.94 20.30 -16.91
N GLY A 100 8.29 19.08 -16.49
CA GLY A 100 8.88 18.81 -15.17
C GLY A 100 7.86 18.67 -14.04
N LEU A 101 6.57 18.61 -14.35
CA LEU A 101 5.50 18.34 -13.39
C LEU A 101 5.28 16.83 -13.23
N SER A 102 4.42 16.43 -12.30
CA SER A 102 4.08 15.03 -12.10
C SER A 102 2.97 14.57 -13.04
N ASP A 103 3.08 13.34 -13.55
CA ASP A 103 2.01 12.61 -14.25
C ASP A 103 1.14 11.77 -13.30
N SER A 104 1.55 11.63 -12.04
CA SER A 104 0.80 10.91 -11.00
C SER A 104 -0.23 11.83 -10.36
N ILE A 105 -1.31 12.06 -11.10
CA ILE A 105 -2.44 12.90 -10.67
C ILE A 105 -3.72 12.09 -10.49
N THR A 106 -4.59 12.56 -9.61
CA THR A 106 -5.93 12.03 -9.41
C THR A 106 -6.88 13.21 -9.34
N VAL A 107 -7.92 13.19 -10.17
CA VAL A 107 -8.97 14.21 -10.18
C VAL A 107 -10.32 13.52 -10.12
N GLN A 108 -11.18 13.98 -9.22
CA GLN A 108 -12.51 13.40 -9.02
C GLN A 108 -13.52 14.46 -8.57
N VAL A 109 -14.78 14.26 -8.94
CA VAL A 109 -15.88 15.07 -8.41
C VAL A 109 -16.29 14.50 -7.06
N THR A 110 -16.44 15.37 -6.07
CA THR A 110 -16.92 14.99 -4.74
C THR A 110 -18.39 14.60 -4.82
N PRO A 111 -18.79 13.42 -4.30
CA PRO A 111 -20.19 13.01 -4.34
C PRO A 111 -21.10 14.07 -3.68
N ARG A 112 -22.17 14.44 -4.37
CA ARG A 112 -23.21 15.38 -3.88
C ARG A 112 -22.73 16.82 -3.65
N ALA A 113 -21.54 17.17 -4.11
CA ALA A 113 -21.04 18.55 -4.05
C ALA A 113 -20.37 18.90 -5.39
N PRO A 114 -20.55 20.11 -5.93
CA PRO A 114 -19.91 20.54 -7.18
C PRO A 114 -18.42 20.89 -6.96
N ILE A 115 -17.70 20.05 -6.22
CA ILE A 115 -16.30 20.25 -5.83
C ILE A 115 -15.45 19.21 -6.55
N LEU A 116 -14.51 19.68 -7.37
CA LEU A 116 -13.46 18.87 -7.95
C LEU A 116 -12.30 18.81 -6.96
N TYR A 117 -11.98 17.61 -6.52
CA TYR A 117 -10.80 17.31 -5.72
C TYR A 117 -9.65 16.94 -6.66
N VAL A 118 -8.51 17.58 -6.47
CA VAL A 118 -7.27 17.36 -7.21
C VAL A 118 -6.21 16.88 -6.24
N GLU A 119 -5.54 15.79 -6.57
CA GLU A 119 -4.37 15.28 -5.87
C GLU A 119 -3.24 15.08 -6.87
N ALA A 120 -2.04 15.52 -6.51
CA ALA A 120 -0.83 15.21 -7.25
C ALA A 120 0.24 14.65 -6.32
N VAL A 121 0.98 13.65 -6.80
CA VAL A 121 2.10 13.05 -6.10
C VAL A 121 3.39 13.34 -6.85
N GLY A 122 4.28 14.15 -6.26
CA GLY A 122 5.56 14.53 -6.85
C GLY A 122 6.77 13.98 -6.07
N ASN A 123 7.94 14.04 -6.69
CA ASN A 123 9.23 13.68 -6.05
C ASN A 123 9.78 14.78 -5.15
N SER A 124 9.12 15.93 -5.10
CA SER A 124 9.43 17.05 -4.21
C SER A 124 8.15 17.81 -3.82
N PRO A 125 8.14 18.54 -2.68
CA PRO A 125 7.01 19.39 -2.30
C PRO A 125 6.64 20.39 -3.39
N ALA A 126 7.65 21.05 -3.96
CA ALA A 126 7.47 22.08 -4.99
C ALA A 126 6.85 21.50 -6.26
N GLN A 127 7.28 20.31 -6.70
CA GLN A 127 6.70 19.65 -7.87
C GLN A 127 5.24 19.26 -7.62
N ALA A 128 4.92 18.71 -6.44
CA ALA A 128 3.54 18.32 -6.11
C ALA A 128 2.59 19.52 -6.14
N THR A 129 2.96 20.62 -5.44
CA THR A 129 2.17 21.85 -5.43
C THR A 129 2.06 22.48 -6.82
N ALA A 130 3.17 22.58 -7.57
CA ALA A 130 3.14 23.13 -8.93
C ALA A 130 2.24 22.32 -9.86
N THR A 131 2.22 20.99 -9.69
CA THR A 131 1.35 20.11 -10.47
C THR A 131 -0.12 20.35 -10.13
N VAL A 132 -0.49 20.46 -8.85
CA VAL A 132 -1.88 20.77 -8.45
C VAL A 132 -2.34 22.10 -9.03
N ARG A 133 -1.52 23.16 -8.94
CA ARG A 133 -1.85 24.47 -9.50
C ARG A 133 -2.06 24.43 -11.00
N GLU A 134 -1.20 23.72 -11.71
CA GLU A 134 -1.32 23.57 -13.16
C GLU A 134 -2.56 22.78 -13.55
N VAL A 135 -2.85 21.67 -12.85
CA VAL A 135 -4.07 20.88 -13.06
C VAL A 135 -5.32 21.71 -12.80
N ILE A 136 -5.35 22.52 -11.73
CA ILE A 136 -6.45 23.46 -11.47
C ILE A 136 -6.59 24.46 -12.62
N ARG A 137 -5.48 25.05 -13.09
CA ARG A 137 -5.48 25.99 -14.22
C ARG A 137 -6.07 25.35 -15.48
N LEU A 138 -5.68 24.10 -15.77
CA LEU A 138 -6.21 23.34 -16.90
C LEU A 138 -7.70 23.02 -16.73
N LEU A 139 -8.15 22.63 -15.53
CA LEU A 139 -9.57 22.39 -15.25
C LEU A 139 -10.40 23.66 -15.45
N VAL A 140 -9.93 24.82 -14.99
CA VAL A 140 -10.60 26.10 -15.20
C VAL A 140 -10.72 26.42 -16.70
N ALA A 141 -9.64 26.20 -17.45
CA ALA A 141 -9.63 26.41 -18.90
C ALA A 141 -10.60 25.46 -19.63
N GLU A 142 -10.59 24.17 -19.28
CA GLU A 142 -11.48 23.18 -19.89
C GLU A 142 -12.95 23.45 -19.55
N VAL A 143 -13.28 23.83 -18.31
CA VAL A 143 -14.66 24.23 -17.93
C VAL A 143 -15.14 25.41 -18.76
N ALA A 144 -14.28 26.39 -19.06
CA ALA A 144 -14.62 27.52 -19.91
C ALA A 144 -14.80 27.08 -21.39
N GLU A 145 -13.89 26.26 -21.90
CA GLU A 145 -13.92 25.79 -23.29
C GLU A 145 -15.13 24.90 -23.59
N GLN A 146 -15.49 23.99 -22.66
CA GLN A 146 -16.68 23.15 -22.78
C GLN A 146 -17.96 23.98 -22.88
N GLN A 147 -18.05 25.12 -22.20
CA GLN A 147 -19.22 26.00 -22.26
C GLN A 147 -19.21 26.86 -23.53
N LYS A 148 -18.03 27.33 -23.94
CA LYS A 148 -17.86 28.09 -25.18
C LYS A 148 -18.25 27.28 -26.41
N GLY A 149 -17.98 25.97 -26.42
CA GLY A 149 -18.38 25.05 -27.50
C GLY A 149 -19.89 25.02 -27.78
N PHE A 150 -20.72 25.41 -26.80
CA PHE A 150 -22.18 25.51 -26.94
C PHE A 150 -22.69 26.95 -27.10
N GLY A 151 -21.80 27.94 -27.23
CA GLY A 151 -22.20 29.34 -27.39
C GLY A 151 -22.88 29.93 -26.15
N VAL A 152 -22.54 29.45 -24.95
CA VAL A 152 -23.10 29.94 -23.69
C VAL A 152 -22.76 31.42 -23.49
N LEU A 153 -23.77 32.23 -23.14
CA LEU A 153 -23.59 33.65 -22.87
C LEU A 153 -22.84 33.87 -21.55
N PRO A 154 -22.07 34.96 -21.39
CA PRO A 154 -21.29 35.21 -20.17
C PRO A 154 -22.12 35.20 -18.88
N GLN A 155 -23.36 35.69 -18.95
CA GLN A 155 -24.31 35.73 -17.83
C GLN A 155 -24.86 34.36 -17.42
N ASP A 156 -24.82 33.37 -18.32
CA ASP A 156 -25.32 32.01 -18.13
C ASP A 156 -24.17 31.00 -17.92
N THR A 157 -22.93 31.50 -17.78
CA THR A 157 -21.72 30.70 -17.64
C THR A 157 -21.54 30.22 -16.20
N ILE A 158 -21.33 28.92 -16.04
CA ILE A 158 -20.89 28.30 -14.78
C ILE A 158 -19.44 28.74 -14.55
N THR A 159 -19.20 29.36 -13.40
CA THR A 159 -17.89 29.87 -13.01
C THR A 159 -17.18 28.88 -12.10
N THR A 160 -15.88 29.08 -11.88
CA THR A 160 -15.07 28.24 -11.02
C THR A 160 -14.47 29.07 -9.89
N LEU A 161 -14.37 28.49 -8.69
CA LEU A 161 -13.73 29.10 -7.54
C LEU A 161 -12.73 28.10 -6.93
N THR A 162 -11.45 28.50 -6.90
CA THR A 162 -10.41 27.68 -6.25
C THR A 162 -10.51 27.88 -4.74
N LEU A 163 -10.78 26.81 -3.99
CA LEU A 163 -10.81 26.82 -2.53
C LEU A 163 -9.42 26.59 -1.95
N THR A 164 -8.67 25.63 -2.50
CA THR A 164 -7.29 25.32 -2.10
C THR A 164 -6.44 25.06 -3.34
N ASP A 165 -5.20 25.56 -3.32
CA ASP A 165 -4.30 25.62 -4.49
C ASP A 165 -3.13 24.63 -4.42
N GLY A 166 -3.17 23.64 -3.52
CA GLY A 166 -2.03 22.74 -3.31
C GLY A 166 -1.01 23.21 -2.27
N ALA A 167 -1.30 24.24 -1.48
CA ALA A 167 -0.44 24.66 -0.37
C ALA A 167 -0.25 23.57 0.69
N ASP A 168 -1.24 22.70 0.88
CA ASP A 168 -1.15 21.56 1.78
C ASP A 168 -0.33 20.44 1.15
N VAL A 169 0.84 20.15 1.72
CA VAL A 169 1.76 19.12 1.24
C VAL A 169 2.09 18.13 2.36
N GLU A 170 1.96 16.84 2.06
CA GLU A 170 2.23 15.74 2.98
C GLU A 170 3.28 14.78 2.39
N ALA A 171 4.21 14.30 3.21
CA ALA A 171 5.18 13.28 2.79
C ALA A 171 4.56 11.87 2.84
N VAL A 172 4.47 11.22 1.68
CA VAL A 172 3.95 9.86 1.54
C VAL A 172 5.08 8.84 1.74
N THR A 173 5.18 8.32 2.97
CA THR A 173 6.21 7.34 3.35
C THR A 173 5.80 5.89 3.13
N SER A 174 4.61 5.62 2.59
CA SER A 174 4.08 4.26 2.41
C SER A 174 4.98 3.39 1.52
N LYS A 175 5.55 3.94 0.44
CA LYS A 175 6.49 3.21 -0.42
C LYS A 175 7.77 2.86 0.34
N VAL A 176 8.36 3.83 1.05
CA VAL A 176 9.56 3.64 1.89
C VAL A 176 9.33 2.54 2.92
N LYS A 177 8.19 2.57 3.63
CA LYS A 177 7.82 1.57 4.62
C LYS A 177 7.70 0.17 4.01
N ARG A 178 7.06 0.02 2.84
CA ARG A 178 6.94 -1.28 2.15
C ARG A 178 8.32 -1.84 1.76
N VAL A 179 9.20 -0.99 1.21
CA VAL A 179 10.56 -1.41 0.84
C VAL A 179 11.35 -1.87 2.07
N LEU A 180 11.29 -1.11 3.17
CA LEU A 180 11.95 -1.48 4.43
C LEU A 180 11.44 -2.82 4.99
N VAL A 181 10.12 -3.05 4.97
CA VAL A 181 9.52 -4.33 5.41
C VAL A 181 10.03 -5.50 4.58
N VAL A 182 10.12 -5.34 3.24
CA VAL A 182 10.65 -6.39 2.35
C VAL A 182 12.12 -6.67 2.65
N ILE A 183 12.95 -5.64 2.82
CA ILE A 183 14.39 -5.79 3.11
C ILE A 183 14.60 -6.50 4.45
N VAL A 184 13.88 -6.08 5.50
CA VAL A 184 13.97 -6.72 6.82
C VAL A 184 13.50 -8.18 6.75
N GLY A 185 12.38 -8.45 6.08
CA GLY A 185 11.87 -9.81 5.88
C GLY A 185 12.87 -10.71 5.15
N LEU A 186 13.47 -10.22 4.06
CA LEU A 186 14.47 -10.97 3.31
C LEU A 186 15.76 -11.17 4.14
N GLY A 187 16.20 -10.16 4.88
CA GLY A 187 17.36 -10.26 5.77
C GLY A 187 17.19 -11.33 6.84
N LEU A 188 15.99 -11.44 7.44
CA LEU A 188 15.66 -12.49 8.39
C LEU A 188 15.69 -13.89 7.74
N LEU A 189 15.14 -14.03 6.53
CA LEU A 189 15.17 -15.29 5.79
C LEU A 189 16.60 -15.72 5.44
N ILE A 190 17.43 -14.78 4.97
CA ILE A 190 18.86 -15.03 4.68
C ILE A 190 19.61 -15.42 5.95
N THR A 191 19.32 -14.76 7.08
CA THR A 191 19.92 -15.09 8.38
C THR A 191 19.58 -16.50 8.80
N ALA A 192 18.30 -16.90 8.72
CA ALA A 192 17.86 -18.26 9.06
C ALA A 192 18.49 -19.32 8.13
N ALA A 193 18.42 -19.10 6.81
CA ALA A 193 18.99 -20.01 5.81
C ALA A 193 20.51 -20.14 5.96
N GLY A 194 21.22 -19.03 6.16
CA GLY A 194 22.66 -19.00 6.37
C GLY A 194 23.07 -19.76 7.63
N THR A 195 22.32 -19.61 8.72
CA THR A 195 22.62 -20.33 9.98
C THR A 195 22.43 -21.84 9.82
N ILE A 196 21.36 -22.27 9.13
CA ILE A 196 21.11 -23.69 8.82
C ILE A 196 22.22 -24.25 7.90
N ALA A 197 22.58 -23.52 6.85
CA ALA A 197 23.62 -23.94 5.91
C ALA A 197 24.97 -24.16 6.61
N VAL A 198 25.37 -23.24 7.48
CA VAL A 198 26.59 -23.37 8.28
C VAL A 198 26.53 -24.57 9.23
N ASP A 199 25.37 -24.82 9.88
CA ASP A 199 25.21 -25.99 10.74
C ASP A 199 25.34 -27.31 9.97
N VAL A 200 24.72 -27.39 8.79
CA VAL A 200 24.82 -28.57 7.90
C VAL A 200 26.26 -28.79 7.43
N LEU A 201 26.97 -27.73 7.03
CA LEU A 201 28.38 -27.79 6.63
C LEU A 201 29.28 -28.28 7.76
N LEU A 202 29.09 -27.78 8.97
CA LEU A 202 29.88 -28.18 10.14
C LEU A 202 29.60 -29.61 10.57
N ARG A 203 28.34 -30.06 10.59
CA ARG A 203 27.97 -31.46 10.86
C ARG A 203 28.55 -32.40 9.81
N ARG A 204 28.52 -32.02 8.53
CA ARG A 204 29.11 -32.80 7.44
C ARG A 204 30.63 -32.94 7.61
N ARG A 205 31.31 -31.89 8.06
CA ARG A 205 32.77 -31.91 8.31
C ARG A 205 33.14 -32.76 9.53
N GLN A 206 32.36 -32.71 10.61
CA GLN A 206 32.57 -33.56 11.79
C GLN A 206 32.36 -35.05 11.49
N ARG A 207 31.32 -35.41 10.71
CA ARG A 207 31.09 -36.80 10.29
C ARG A 207 32.22 -37.37 9.42
N ARG A 208 32.95 -36.52 8.68
CA ARG A 208 34.12 -36.95 7.92
C ARG A 208 35.32 -37.23 8.82
N ARG A 209 35.52 -36.42 9.87
CA ARG A 209 36.62 -36.63 10.84
C ARG A 209 36.38 -37.85 11.72
N GLY A 210 35.16 -38.01 12.24
CA GLY A 210 34.83 -39.17 13.07
C GLY A 210 34.82 -40.51 12.34
N ARG A 211 34.81 -40.53 10.99
CA ARG A 211 35.03 -41.78 10.24
C ARG A 211 36.51 -42.16 10.18
N VAL A 212 37.40 -41.17 10.05
CA VAL A 212 38.84 -41.42 10.06
C VAL A 212 39.27 -42.00 11.41
N ASP A 213 38.80 -41.43 12.53
CA ASP A 213 39.15 -41.93 13.86
C ASP A 213 38.58 -43.36 14.12
N VAL A 214 37.40 -43.68 13.59
CA VAL A 214 36.81 -45.02 13.73
C VAL A 214 37.51 -46.03 12.83
N ASP A 215 37.83 -45.66 11.59
CA ASP A 215 38.59 -46.53 10.67
C ASP A 215 40.00 -46.81 11.25
N GLU A 216 40.66 -45.82 11.84
CA GLU A 216 41.98 -45.95 12.48
C GLU A 216 41.92 -46.79 13.77
N ALA A 217 40.86 -46.64 14.58
CA ALA A 217 40.63 -47.47 15.76
C ALA A 217 40.27 -48.93 15.42
N ASP A 218 39.45 -49.15 14.39
CA ASP A 218 39.13 -50.49 13.89
C ASP A 218 40.36 -51.17 13.28
N GLU A 219 41.23 -50.41 12.61
CA GLU A 219 42.50 -50.90 12.09
C GLU A 219 43.47 -51.28 13.22
N ALA A 220 43.59 -50.46 14.27
CA ALA A 220 44.36 -50.78 15.47
C ALA A 220 43.84 -52.03 16.20
N LEU A 221 42.52 -52.16 16.36
CA LEU A 221 41.89 -53.35 16.96
C LEU A 221 42.11 -54.61 16.12
N ARG A 222 42.07 -54.51 14.79
CA ARG A 222 42.41 -55.64 13.89
C ARG A 222 43.89 -56.00 13.97
N ALA A 223 44.79 -55.02 14.05
CA ALA A 223 46.21 -55.26 14.22
C ALA A 223 46.51 -55.95 15.57
N GLU A 224 45.86 -55.54 16.66
CA GLU A 224 46.00 -56.20 17.97
C GLU A 224 45.39 -57.62 17.97
N ALA A 225 44.26 -57.82 17.30
CA ALA A 225 43.66 -59.16 17.15
C ALA A 225 44.52 -60.09 16.29
N ALA A 226 45.19 -59.58 15.25
CA ALA A 226 46.14 -60.34 14.44
C ALA A 226 47.46 -60.63 15.16
N ALA A 227 47.86 -59.79 16.11
CA ALA A 227 49.03 -60.00 16.97
C ALA A 227 48.79 -60.98 18.12
N ARG A 228 47.52 -61.29 18.46
CA ARG A 228 47.20 -62.41 19.37
C ARG A 228 47.37 -63.73 18.61
N GLU A 229 48.44 -64.45 18.93
CA GLU A 229 48.71 -65.78 18.37
C GLU A 229 47.50 -66.73 18.52
N PRO A 230 47.20 -67.56 17.50
CA PRO A 230 46.08 -68.52 17.51
C PRO A 230 46.27 -69.73 18.45
N GLY A 231 47.01 -69.60 19.55
CA GLY A 231 47.47 -70.72 20.38
C GLY A 231 46.78 -70.96 21.73
N GLN A 232 46.02 -70.01 22.31
CA GLN A 232 45.41 -70.20 23.64
C GLN A 232 43.96 -70.69 23.59
N ARG A 233 43.88 -72.02 23.49
CA ARG A 233 42.75 -72.91 23.73
C ARG A 233 41.98 -72.51 25.00
N ARG A 234 40.76 -71.99 24.85
CA ARG A 234 39.81 -71.84 25.97
C ARG A 234 39.32 -73.23 26.39
N VAL A 235 39.38 -73.42 27.70
CA VAL A 235 38.94 -74.58 28.48
C VAL A 235 37.45 -74.84 28.29
N ASP A 236 37.12 -76.11 28.12
CA ASP A 236 35.79 -76.70 28.06
C ASP A 236 34.94 -76.33 29.29
N VAL A 237 33.74 -75.78 29.06
CA VAL A 237 32.69 -75.64 30.09
C VAL A 237 31.60 -76.67 29.77
N PRO A 238 31.21 -77.53 30.73
CA PRO A 238 30.34 -78.68 30.46
C PRO A 238 28.85 -78.32 30.32
N PRO A 239 28.03 -79.23 29.75
CA PRO A 239 26.63 -79.01 29.46
C PRO A 239 25.74 -79.50 30.61
N HIS A 240 24.89 -78.62 31.15
CA HIS A 240 23.70 -79.04 31.88
C HIS A 240 22.47 -78.35 31.32
N GLY A 241 21.51 -79.17 30.91
CA GLY A 241 20.20 -78.74 30.43
C GLY A 241 19.26 -78.38 31.57
N HIS A 242 18.17 -77.70 31.20
CA HIS A 242 16.79 -78.06 31.51
C HIS A 242 15.87 -77.04 30.83
N ASP A 243 14.97 -77.55 29.98
CA ASP A 243 13.53 -77.34 29.96
C ASP A 243 12.97 -75.98 30.42
N GLY A 244 12.15 -75.35 29.55
CA GLY A 244 11.40 -74.16 29.93
C GLY A 244 10.68 -73.44 28.79
N GLU A 245 9.68 -74.12 28.24
CA GLU A 245 8.42 -73.61 27.68
C GLU A 245 8.17 -72.09 27.47
N ALA A 246 7.63 -71.80 26.28
CA ALA A 246 6.59 -70.82 25.96
C ALA A 246 6.89 -69.30 26.08
N VAL A 247 6.79 -68.57 24.95
CA VAL A 247 5.56 -67.88 24.53
C VAL A 247 5.73 -67.21 23.15
N ARG A 248 4.71 -67.42 22.34
CA ARG A 248 4.38 -66.85 21.02
C ARG A 248 4.53 -65.32 20.88
N ARG A 249 4.93 -64.87 19.68
CA ARG A 249 4.16 -64.03 18.70
C ARG A 249 5.12 -63.62 17.57
N ALA A 250 5.07 -64.22 16.38
CA ALA A 250 4.11 -64.00 15.28
C ALA A 250 4.12 -62.57 14.69
N ARG A 251 4.82 -62.40 13.55
CA ARG A 251 4.42 -61.70 12.29
C ARG A 251 5.63 -61.75 11.32
N LEU A 252 5.63 -62.56 10.24
CA LEU A 252 4.97 -62.35 8.93
C LEU A 252 5.23 -60.93 8.39
N GLY A 253 5.96 -60.70 7.31
CA GLY A 253 6.62 -61.56 6.32
C GLY A 253 7.40 -60.71 5.30
N PRO A 254 8.10 -61.33 4.33
CA PRO A 254 8.77 -60.67 3.21
C PRO A 254 7.91 -60.77 1.92
N GLU A 255 8.14 -59.88 0.94
CA GLU A 255 8.10 -60.22 -0.49
C GLU A 255 8.52 -59.01 -1.38
N PRO A 256 9.44 -59.21 -2.35
CA PRO A 256 9.84 -58.24 -3.35
C PRO A 256 9.20 -58.53 -4.72
N GLY A 257 8.52 -57.56 -5.32
CA GLY A 257 7.92 -57.69 -6.65
C GLY A 257 8.44 -56.66 -7.64
N ALA A 258 9.34 -57.09 -8.54
CA ALA A 258 9.60 -56.44 -9.81
C ALA A 258 8.61 -57.00 -10.85
N TYR A 259 8.03 -56.16 -11.72
CA TYR A 259 7.96 -56.41 -13.17
C TYR A 259 7.41 -55.19 -13.91
N ARG A 260 8.05 -54.87 -15.03
CA ARG A 260 7.64 -53.89 -16.05
C ARG A 260 6.35 -54.37 -16.74
N SER A 261 5.55 -53.42 -17.24
CA SER A 261 5.03 -53.51 -18.60
C SER A 261 4.70 -52.14 -19.18
N ARG A 262 5.05 -52.02 -20.45
CA ARG A 262 4.97 -50.87 -21.36
C ARG A 262 3.79 -51.14 -22.28
N GLU A 263 2.89 -50.19 -22.46
CA GLU A 263 2.06 -50.06 -23.68
C GLU A 263 1.44 -48.65 -23.77
N GLN A 264 1.76 -47.97 -24.88
CA GLN A 264 1.04 -46.85 -25.51
C GLN A 264 -0.03 -47.44 -26.46
N PRO A 265 -0.86 -46.67 -27.20
CA PRO A 265 -1.46 -45.33 -27.00
C PRO A 265 -2.99 -45.33 -27.25
N GLY A 266 -3.73 -44.29 -26.82
CA GLY A 266 -5.18 -44.21 -27.04
C GLY A 266 -5.77 -42.80 -27.04
N VAL A 267 -5.80 -42.21 -28.23
CA VAL A 267 -6.82 -41.33 -28.84
C VAL A 267 -7.95 -40.77 -27.96
N GLY A 268 -8.06 -39.43 -27.96
CA GLY A 268 -9.31 -38.70 -28.22
C GLY A 268 -10.30 -38.54 -27.07
N ALA A 269 -10.26 -37.39 -26.39
CA ALA A 269 -11.47 -36.73 -25.89
C ALA A 269 -11.18 -35.23 -25.68
N GLU A 270 -11.63 -34.41 -26.63
CA GLU A 270 -11.88 -32.99 -26.41
C GLU A 270 -12.80 -32.83 -25.20
N ARG A 271 -12.26 -32.34 -24.08
CA ARG A 271 -13.07 -31.81 -23.00
C ARG A 271 -12.91 -30.30 -22.99
N ARG A 272 -13.81 -29.62 -23.71
CA ARG A 272 -14.08 -28.19 -23.53
C ARG A 272 -14.45 -27.99 -22.06
N VAL A 273 -13.51 -27.48 -21.28
CA VAL A 273 -13.82 -26.88 -19.98
C VAL A 273 -14.38 -25.51 -20.27
N ALA A 274 -15.70 -25.40 -20.19
CA ALA A 274 -16.36 -24.11 -20.05
C ALA A 274 -15.82 -23.46 -18.77
N VAL A 275 -14.96 -22.45 -18.94
CA VAL A 275 -14.56 -21.55 -17.86
C VAL A 275 -15.75 -20.65 -17.60
N GLU A 276 -16.54 -21.03 -16.59
CA GLU A 276 -17.56 -20.17 -16.01
C GLU A 276 -16.85 -18.96 -15.36
N PRO A 277 -17.11 -17.72 -15.80
CA PRO A 277 -16.48 -16.54 -15.22
C PRO A 277 -17.05 -16.33 -13.82
N LYS A 278 -16.25 -16.72 -12.82
CA LYS A 278 -16.51 -16.43 -11.41
C LYS A 278 -16.57 -14.90 -11.25
N PRO A 279 -17.70 -14.29 -10.85
CA PRO A 279 -17.78 -12.86 -10.64
C PRO A 279 -16.82 -12.48 -9.51
N GLY A 280 -15.87 -11.60 -9.82
CA GLY A 280 -14.93 -11.05 -8.85
C GLY A 280 -15.69 -10.33 -7.74
N ARG A 281 -15.64 -10.89 -6.53
CA ARG A 281 -15.97 -10.15 -5.31
C ARG A 281 -14.96 -9.01 -5.18
N HIS A 282 -15.38 -7.80 -5.53
CA HIS A 282 -14.76 -6.59 -5.01
C HIS A 282 -14.83 -6.65 -3.48
N PRO A 283 -13.71 -6.49 -2.75
CA PRO A 283 -13.78 -6.26 -1.31
C PRO A 283 -14.44 -4.90 -1.11
N GLN A 284 -15.73 -4.91 -0.77
CA GLN A 284 -16.35 -3.76 -0.13
C GLN A 284 -15.62 -3.56 1.21
N GLN A 285 -14.74 -2.56 1.24
CA GLN A 285 -14.34 -1.96 2.51
C GLN A 285 -15.61 -1.35 3.09
N GLY A 286 -16.24 -2.08 4.01
CA GLY A 286 -17.28 -1.55 4.86
C GLY A 286 -16.68 -0.41 5.67
N VAL A 287 -16.87 0.81 5.21
CA VAL A 287 -16.76 1.98 6.07
C VAL A 287 -17.96 1.88 7.00
N GLU A 288 -17.71 1.39 8.21
CA GLU A 288 -18.67 1.40 9.30
C GLU A 288 -19.11 2.86 9.49
N TYR A 289 -20.34 3.14 9.11
CA TYR A 289 -20.96 4.44 9.30
C TYR A 289 -21.15 4.65 10.80
N VAL A 290 -20.21 5.36 11.42
CA VAL A 290 -20.39 5.89 12.77
C VAL A 290 -21.33 7.09 12.63
N PRO A 291 -22.59 7.02 13.11
CA PRO A 291 -23.47 8.17 13.06
C PRO A 291 -22.81 9.33 13.85
N PRO A 292 -22.95 10.58 13.37
CA PRO A 292 -22.42 11.73 14.10
C PRO A 292 -23.00 11.73 15.51
N ARG A 293 -22.13 11.73 16.52
CA ARG A 293 -22.53 11.94 17.91
C ARG A 293 -23.33 13.23 17.95
N THR A 294 -24.58 13.13 18.40
CA THR A 294 -25.39 14.28 18.77
C THR A 294 -24.56 15.15 19.72
N PRO A 295 -24.32 16.43 19.41
CA PRO A 295 -23.68 17.33 20.34
C PRO A 295 -24.53 17.36 21.63
N PRO A 296 -23.91 17.40 22.82
CA PRO A 296 -24.65 17.53 24.05
C PRO A 296 -25.53 18.77 23.97
N THR A 297 -26.82 18.61 24.24
CA THR A 297 -27.79 19.68 24.41
C THR A 297 -27.19 20.73 25.32
N ALA A 298 -26.81 21.87 24.74
CA ALA A 298 -26.33 23.01 25.50
C ALA A 298 -27.44 23.44 26.45
N ALA A 299 -27.13 23.48 27.75
CA ALA A 299 -27.99 24.08 28.75
C ALA A 299 -28.35 25.52 28.32
N PRO A 300 -29.56 26.01 28.65
CA PRO A 300 -30.00 27.34 28.26
C PRO A 300 -29.00 28.39 28.78
N ALA A 301 -28.37 29.08 27.84
CA ALA A 301 -27.47 30.18 28.12
C ALA A 301 -28.26 31.29 28.83
N ALA A 302 -27.79 31.67 30.02
CA ALA A 302 -28.31 32.81 30.76
C ALA A 302 -28.23 34.08 29.90
N ASP A 303 -29.35 34.81 29.88
CA ASP A 303 -29.51 36.17 29.36
C ASP A 303 -28.30 37.03 29.77
N ARG A 304 -27.45 37.36 28.81
CA ARG A 304 -26.47 38.43 28.93
C ARG A 304 -26.94 39.60 28.08
N THR A 305 -27.72 40.46 28.71
CA THR A 305 -28.05 41.79 28.21
C THR A 305 -26.75 42.55 27.93
N VAL A 306 -26.44 42.73 26.65
CA VAL A 306 -25.33 43.57 26.20
C VAL A 306 -25.80 45.03 26.27
N ILE A 307 -25.33 45.76 27.29
CA ILE A 307 -25.50 47.21 27.39
C ILE A 307 -24.49 47.86 26.43
N LEU A 308 -24.99 48.39 25.32
CA LEU A 308 -24.20 49.23 24.40
C LEU A 308 -23.94 50.61 25.05
N PRO A 309 -22.70 51.10 25.07
CA PRO A 309 -22.41 52.45 25.54
C PRO A 309 -22.99 53.51 24.58
N PRO A 310 -23.51 54.65 25.10
CA PRO A 310 -24.09 55.68 24.26
C PRO A 310 -23.05 56.34 23.36
N ALA A 311 -23.42 56.54 22.09
CA ALA A 311 -22.62 57.22 21.09
C ALA A 311 -22.25 58.63 21.55
N ARG A 312 -20.94 58.92 21.64
CA ARG A 312 -20.45 60.29 21.83
C ARG A 312 -20.71 61.09 20.55
N GLY A 313 -21.65 62.03 20.64
CA GLY A 313 -21.88 63.04 19.62
C GLY A 313 -20.63 63.90 19.42
N GLN A 314 -20.12 63.93 18.19
CA GLN A 314 -19.14 64.91 17.78
C GLN A 314 -19.84 66.25 17.59
N TRP A 315 -19.46 67.15 18.49
CA TRP A 315 -19.83 68.54 18.61
C TRP A 315 -19.30 69.32 17.39
N SER A 316 -20.20 69.87 16.58
CA SER A 316 -19.87 70.86 15.56
C SER A 316 -19.61 72.22 16.22
N GLY A 317 -18.35 72.45 16.57
CA GLY A 317 -17.83 73.72 17.08
C GLY A 317 -17.59 74.72 15.95
N ARG A 318 -18.52 75.67 15.85
CA ARG A 318 -18.46 76.93 15.10
C ARG A 318 -17.33 77.82 15.62
N GLU A 319 -16.39 78.20 14.76
CA GLU A 319 -15.50 79.33 15.03
C GLU A 319 -15.33 80.16 13.74
N GLY A 320 -15.74 81.42 13.82
CA GLY A 320 -15.69 82.39 12.72
C GLY A 320 -14.63 83.47 12.96
N ARG A 321 -14.53 84.39 11.98
CA ARG A 321 -13.71 85.64 11.96
C ARG A 321 -12.21 85.38 11.75
N ASN A 322 -11.43 86.10 10.92
CA ASN A 322 -11.46 87.54 10.62
C ASN A 322 -10.49 87.90 9.46
N GLY A 323 -10.69 89.07 8.82
CA GLY A 323 -9.69 89.81 8.03
C GLY A 323 -9.79 89.62 6.51
N GLY A 324 -10.12 90.59 5.64
CA GLY A 324 -10.00 92.04 5.76
C GLY A 324 -8.66 92.54 5.22
N ARG A 325 -8.54 92.72 3.89
CA ARG A 325 -7.93 93.85 3.17
C ARG A 325 -8.15 93.71 1.68
#